data_AF-A0A1A8MYL8-F1
#
_entry.id   AF-A0A1A8MYL8-F1
#
_cell.length_a   1.000
_cell.length_b   1.000
_cell.length_c   1.000
_cell.angle_alpha   90.00
_cell.angle_beta   90.00
_cell.angle_gamma   90.00
#
_symmetry.space_group_name_H-M   'P 1'
#
loop_
_entity.id
_entity.type
_entity.pdbx_description
1 polymer ?
#
loop_
_entity_poly.entity_id
_entity_poly.type
_entity_poly.pdbx_seq_one_letter_code
_entity_poly.pdbx_strand_id
1 'polypeptide(L)'
;IDEMKLKGQDPFIPRVTILPLGTGNDLSNTLGWGAGYAGEIPVEQVLRNILDAEVVKMDRWKVQVASKGSYFRKPKVLSMNNYFSVGPDALMALNFHAHREKTPSFFSSRIINKAVYFLYGTKDCLVQECKDLDKRIELELDGERVALPSLEGIIVCNIGYWGGGCRLWDGMGDEPCPPTRLDDGLLEVMGVFGSFHCAQIQVKLANPVRLGQAHTVRLVLKSSKMPMQVDGEPWAQGPCTITITHKTQVLMLYHSAEQTDDDEDESSASETESPTHDGSPRPLGSTSARA
;
A
#
# COMPACT_ATOMS: atom_id res chain seq x y z
N ILE A 1 17.77 2.97 15.91
CA ILE A 1 16.95 2.12 16.82
C ILE A 1 17.63 0.78 17.07
N ASP A 2 17.82 -0.08 16.06
CA ASP A 2 18.45 -1.41 16.25
C ASP A 2 19.81 -1.36 16.93
N GLU A 3 20.69 -0.47 16.47
CA GLU A 3 22.01 -0.29 17.08
C GLU A 3 21.95 0.20 18.52
N MET A 4 20.96 1.05 18.85
CA MET A 4 20.77 1.56 20.20
C MET A 4 20.31 0.44 21.14
N LYS A 5 19.39 -0.42 20.67
CA LYS A 5 18.99 -1.64 21.40
C LYS A 5 20.17 -2.58 21.64
N LEU A 6 20.98 -2.82 20.61
CA LEU A 6 22.17 -3.67 20.72
C LEU A 6 23.20 -3.11 21.72
N LYS A 7 23.26 -1.79 21.90
CA LYS A 7 24.14 -1.11 22.85
C LYS A 7 23.51 -0.94 24.25
N GLY A 8 22.30 -1.45 24.50
CA GLY A 8 21.59 -1.28 25.77
C GLY A 8 21.19 0.17 26.06
N GLN A 9 20.94 0.96 25.01
CA GLN A 9 20.59 2.39 25.08
C GLN A 9 19.08 2.61 25.00
N ASP A 10 18.27 1.69 25.53
CA ASP A 10 16.81 1.77 25.53
C ASP A 10 16.24 3.11 26.02
N PRO A 11 16.78 3.76 27.08
CA PRO A 11 16.29 5.06 27.55
C PRO A 11 16.41 6.20 26.53
N PHE A 12 17.26 6.04 25.51
CA PHE A 12 17.54 7.08 24.51
C PHE A 12 16.82 6.84 23.18
N ILE A 13 16.10 5.73 23.02
CA ILE A 13 15.41 5.41 21.76
C ILE A 13 14.30 6.45 21.55
N PRO A 14 14.34 7.23 20.45
CA PRO A 14 13.33 8.24 20.21
C PRO A 14 12.00 7.58 19.84
N ARG A 15 10.90 8.24 20.22
CA ARG A 15 9.58 7.98 19.65
C ARG A 15 9.56 8.57 18.25
N VAL A 16 9.07 7.82 17.28
CA VAL A 16 9.11 8.20 15.86
C VAL A 16 7.69 8.46 15.36
N THR A 17 7.52 9.50 14.56
CA THR A 17 6.29 9.72 13.78
C THR A 17 6.63 9.89 12.31
N ILE A 18 5.61 9.96 11.46
CA ILE A 18 5.73 10.08 10.01
C ILE A 18 4.91 11.26 9.54
N LEU A 19 5.52 12.04 8.66
CA LEU A 19 4.84 13.09 7.92
C LEU A 19 4.48 12.55 6.51
N PRO A 20 3.20 12.47 6.13
CA PRO A 20 2.76 11.89 4.85
C PRO A 20 3.04 12.80 3.64
N LEU A 21 4.30 12.90 3.26
CA LEU A 21 4.74 13.69 2.10
C LEU A 21 4.85 12.87 0.81
N GLY A 22 4.76 11.54 0.91
CA GLY A 22 4.89 10.63 -0.22
C GLY A 22 3.58 10.44 -1.00
N THR A 23 3.60 9.51 -1.97
CA THR A 23 2.40 9.07 -2.70
C THR A 23 1.70 7.90 -2.01
N GLY A 24 2.45 6.94 -1.45
CA GLY A 24 1.89 5.74 -0.83
C GLY A 24 1.37 5.98 0.59
N ASN A 25 2.21 6.51 1.48
CA ASN A 25 1.84 6.90 2.86
C ASN A 25 1.13 5.80 3.68
N ASP A 26 1.30 4.51 3.34
CA ASP A 26 0.59 3.40 4.01
C ASP A 26 0.89 3.34 5.53
N LEU A 27 2.14 3.58 5.93
CA LEU A 27 2.50 3.61 7.34
C LEU A 27 1.92 4.84 8.08
N SER A 28 1.76 5.96 7.38
CA SER A 28 1.08 7.14 7.91
C SER A 28 -0.41 6.87 8.15
N ASN A 29 -1.09 6.25 7.17
CA ASN A 29 -2.47 5.81 7.31
C ASN A 29 -2.65 4.83 8.47
N THR A 30 -1.72 3.87 8.61
CA THR A 30 -1.70 2.91 9.72
C THR A 30 -1.60 3.60 11.08
N LEU A 31 -0.79 4.66 11.16
CA LEU A 31 -0.55 5.41 12.39
C LEU A 31 -1.52 6.60 12.60
N GLY A 32 -2.54 6.72 11.74
CA GLY A 32 -3.58 7.74 11.83
C GLY A 32 -3.16 9.16 11.44
N TRP A 33 -1.98 9.34 10.86
CA TRP A 33 -1.50 10.64 10.35
C TRP A 33 -2.09 11.02 8.99
N GLY A 34 -2.91 10.13 8.40
CA GLY A 34 -3.64 10.35 7.16
C GLY A 34 -2.84 10.11 5.89
N ALA A 35 -3.51 10.32 4.74
CA ALA A 35 -2.98 10.00 3.41
C ALA A 35 -2.07 11.11 2.83
N GLY A 36 -2.01 12.27 3.47
CA GLY A 36 -1.17 13.41 3.11
C GLY A 36 -1.91 14.74 3.22
N TYR A 37 -1.25 15.81 2.80
CA TYR A 37 -1.78 17.18 2.90
C TYR A 37 -2.23 17.68 1.53
N ALA A 38 -3.32 18.43 1.49
CA ALA A 38 -3.70 19.28 0.37
C ALA A 38 -3.17 20.70 0.63
N GLY A 39 -2.32 21.23 -0.26
CA GLY A 39 -1.76 22.56 -0.11
C GLY A 39 -0.69 22.68 0.98
N GLU A 40 -0.71 23.78 1.74
CA GLU A 40 0.28 24.07 2.78
C GLU A 40 0.12 23.14 3.99
N ILE A 41 1.26 22.73 4.56
CA ILE A 41 1.26 21.89 5.76
C ILE A 41 0.95 22.78 6.96
N PRO A 42 -0.11 22.50 7.74
CA PRO A 42 -0.44 23.27 8.93
C PRO A 42 0.53 22.91 10.07
N VAL A 43 1.74 23.45 10.03
CA VAL A 43 2.85 23.07 10.92
C VAL A 43 2.46 23.17 12.39
N GLU A 44 1.75 24.23 12.79
CA GLU A 44 1.29 24.39 14.17
C GLU A 44 0.38 23.24 14.61
N GLN A 45 -0.58 22.85 13.75
CA GLN A 45 -1.48 21.74 14.03
C GLN A 45 -0.72 20.41 14.09
N VAL A 46 0.24 20.19 13.18
CA VAL A 46 1.09 18.99 13.21
C VAL A 46 1.86 18.90 14.53
N LEU A 47 2.42 20.01 15.01
CA LEU A 47 3.12 20.03 16.30
C LEU A 47 2.17 19.75 17.48
N ARG A 48 0.95 20.30 17.47
CA ARG A 48 -0.08 19.99 18.48
C ARG A 48 -0.44 18.50 18.47
N ASN A 49 -0.72 17.94 17.29
CA ASN A 49 -1.02 16.52 17.12
C ASN A 49 0.12 15.63 17.62
N ILE A 50 1.38 16.03 17.43
CA ILE A 50 2.55 15.30 17.96
C ILE A 50 2.59 15.32 19.50
N LEU A 51 2.23 16.44 20.13
CA LEU A 51 2.20 16.57 21.59
C LEU A 51 1.10 15.72 22.21
N ASP A 52 -0.03 15.59 21.52
CA ASP A 52 -1.20 14.83 21.98
C ASP A 52 -1.19 13.35 21.53
N ALA A 53 -0.24 12.95 20.69
CA ALA A 53 -0.16 11.61 20.13
C ALA A 53 0.11 10.52 21.19
N GLU A 54 -0.51 9.37 20.98
CA GLU A 54 -0.28 8.19 21.79
C GLU A 54 0.98 7.45 21.35
N VAL A 55 1.64 6.79 22.30
CA VAL A 55 2.81 5.95 21.99
C VAL A 55 2.35 4.52 21.78
N VAL A 56 2.54 4.01 20.57
CA VAL A 56 2.25 2.62 20.20
C VAL A 56 3.53 1.87 19.87
N LYS A 57 3.48 0.54 19.97
CA LYS A 57 4.57 -0.32 19.49
C LYS A 57 4.32 -0.68 18.03
N MET A 58 5.39 -0.85 17.27
CA MET A 58 5.34 -1.38 15.93
C MET A 58 6.41 -2.44 15.75
N ASP A 59 6.02 -3.60 15.26
CA ASP A 59 6.92 -4.67 14.88
C ASP A 59 7.73 -4.29 13.67
N ARG A 60 8.98 -4.73 13.67
CA ARG A 60 9.90 -4.60 12.56
C ARG A 60 10.45 -5.97 12.26
N TRP A 61 10.65 -6.21 10.97
CA TRP A 61 10.91 -7.54 10.46
C TRP A 61 12.26 -7.59 9.77
N LYS A 62 12.90 -8.76 9.87
CA LYS A 62 14.16 -9.06 9.22
C LYS A 62 13.85 -9.92 8.01
N VAL A 63 14.16 -9.41 6.81
CA VAL A 63 14.06 -10.15 5.56
C VAL A 63 15.47 -10.63 5.20
N GLN A 64 15.72 -11.92 5.34
CA GLN A 64 16.99 -12.55 4.99
C GLN A 64 16.87 -13.27 3.64
N VAL A 65 17.74 -12.94 2.71
CA VAL A 65 17.79 -13.53 1.37
C VAL A 65 19.09 -14.30 1.18
N ALA A 66 18.98 -15.63 1.08
CA ALA A 66 20.09 -16.54 0.84
C ALA A 66 20.03 -17.08 -0.61
N SER A 67 20.88 -16.56 -1.49
CA SER A 67 20.93 -16.99 -2.89
C SER A 67 21.47 -18.41 -3.05
N LYS A 68 20.85 -19.23 -3.89
CA LYS A 68 21.34 -20.58 -4.20
C LYS A 68 22.66 -20.51 -4.98
N GLY A 69 23.56 -21.45 -4.71
CA GLY A 69 24.83 -21.60 -5.45
C GLY A 69 25.96 -20.67 -5.03
N SER A 70 25.79 -19.86 -3.97
CA SER A 70 26.83 -18.95 -3.47
C SER A 70 27.15 -19.22 -2.00
N TYR A 71 27.69 -20.41 -1.70
CA TYR A 71 28.01 -20.87 -0.34
C TYR A 71 28.90 -19.91 0.47
N PHE A 72 29.72 -19.11 -0.20
CA PHE A 72 30.63 -18.15 0.44
C PHE A 72 30.06 -16.73 0.56
N ARG A 73 28.90 -16.44 -0.05
CA ARG A 73 28.32 -15.10 0.00
C ARG A 73 27.39 -15.00 1.20
N LYS A 74 27.68 -14.02 2.08
CA LYS A 74 26.81 -13.71 3.22
C LYS A 74 25.39 -13.40 2.71
N PRO A 75 24.33 -13.90 3.38
CA PRO A 75 22.95 -13.56 3.04
C PRO A 75 22.74 -12.04 3.05
N LYS A 76 21.93 -11.54 2.11
CA LYS A 76 21.46 -10.15 2.14
C LYS A 76 20.42 -10.04 3.27
N VAL A 77 20.59 -9.07 4.17
CA VAL A 77 19.65 -8.85 5.28
C VAL A 77 19.07 -7.45 5.14
N LEU A 78 17.75 -7.36 5.07
CA LEU A 78 16.98 -6.13 4.98
C LEU A 78 16.09 -5.98 6.22
N SER A 79 15.72 -4.74 6.53
CA SER A 79 14.70 -4.44 7.53
C SER A 79 13.42 -4.06 6.81
N MET A 80 12.29 -4.58 7.27
CA MET A 80 10.96 -4.32 6.72
C MET A 80 10.07 -3.76 7.83
N ASN A 81 9.38 -2.67 7.53
CA ASN A 81 8.44 -2.00 8.43
C ASN A 81 7.02 -2.01 7.86
N ASN A 82 6.84 -2.08 6.54
CA ASN A 82 5.53 -2.06 5.89
C ASN A 82 5.21 -3.43 5.31
N TYR A 83 5.87 -3.80 4.22
CA TYR A 83 5.59 -5.07 3.53
C TYR A 83 6.71 -5.48 2.59
N PHE A 84 6.76 -6.79 2.32
CA PHE A 84 7.55 -7.42 1.28
C PHE A 84 6.62 -7.94 0.19
N SER A 85 7.08 -7.97 -1.05
CA SER A 85 6.35 -8.67 -2.11
C SER A 85 7.26 -9.27 -3.17
N VAL A 86 6.73 -10.26 -3.86
CA VAL A 86 7.29 -10.89 -5.06
C VAL A 86 6.19 -10.96 -6.12
N GLY A 87 6.50 -10.62 -7.37
CA GLY A 87 5.54 -10.64 -8.48
C GLY A 87 5.06 -9.25 -8.94
N PRO A 88 3.80 -9.10 -9.40
CA PRO A 88 3.31 -7.89 -10.06
C PRO A 88 3.47 -6.59 -9.27
N ASP A 89 3.22 -6.61 -7.96
CA ASP A 89 3.42 -5.45 -7.08
C ASP A 89 4.89 -4.98 -7.09
N ALA A 90 5.82 -5.91 -6.88
CA ALA A 90 7.25 -5.62 -6.95
C ALA A 90 7.70 -5.21 -8.36
N LEU A 91 7.09 -5.78 -9.40
CA LEU A 91 7.39 -5.41 -10.79
C LEU A 91 6.99 -3.96 -11.08
N MET A 92 5.84 -3.53 -10.57
CA MET A 92 5.42 -2.13 -10.65
C MET A 92 6.42 -1.22 -9.95
N ALA A 93 6.85 -1.57 -8.74
CA ALA A 93 7.89 -0.82 -8.03
C ALA A 93 9.20 -0.75 -8.83
N LEU A 94 9.64 -1.86 -9.43
CA LEU A 94 10.86 -1.94 -10.24
C LEU A 94 10.77 -1.07 -11.50
N ASN A 95 9.65 -1.13 -12.22
CA ASN A 95 9.42 -0.32 -13.41
C ASN A 95 9.33 1.17 -13.06
N PHE A 96 8.65 1.51 -11.97
CA PHE A 96 8.54 2.87 -11.48
C PHE A 96 9.92 3.43 -11.09
N HIS A 97 10.74 2.65 -10.36
CA HIS A 97 12.11 3.01 -10.01
C HIS A 97 12.95 3.31 -11.26
N ALA A 98 12.95 2.38 -12.23
CA ALA A 98 13.70 2.54 -13.48
C ALA A 98 13.24 3.73 -14.34
N HIS A 99 11.94 4.08 -14.30
CA HIS A 99 11.40 5.23 -15.02
C HIS A 99 11.71 6.55 -14.30
N ARG A 100 11.67 6.56 -12.96
CA ARG A 100 12.03 7.72 -12.14
C ARG A 100 13.50 8.12 -12.28
N GLU A 101 14.41 7.15 -12.39
CA GLU A 101 15.82 7.43 -12.67
C GLU A 101 16.04 8.08 -14.04
N LYS A 102 15.18 7.80 -15.02
CA LYS A 102 15.27 8.35 -16.38
C LYS A 102 14.62 9.72 -16.52
N THR A 103 13.46 9.93 -15.89
CA THR A 103 12.65 11.14 -16.07
C THR A 103 12.04 11.63 -14.73
N PRO A 104 12.84 12.21 -13.82
CA PRO A 104 12.39 12.55 -12.47
C PRO A 104 11.28 13.62 -12.44
N SER A 105 11.21 14.52 -13.43
CA SER A 105 10.21 15.59 -13.51
C SER A 105 8.77 15.10 -13.69
N PHE A 106 8.58 13.87 -14.16
CA PHE A 106 7.24 13.27 -14.35
C PHE A 106 6.62 12.75 -13.04
N PHE A 107 7.40 12.72 -11.94
CA PHE A 107 7.03 12.10 -10.67
C PHE A 107 6.77 13.09 -9.53
N SER A 108 6.66 14.38 -9.84
CA SER A 108 6.47 15.46 -8.86
C SER A 108 5.05 15.53 -8.30
N SER A 109 4.06 14.92 -8.96
CA SER A 109 2.66 14.96 -8.55
C SER A 109 2.17 13.61 -8.01
N ARG A 110 1.59 13.62 -6.80
CA ARG A 110 1.00 12.43 -6.16
C ARG A 110 -0.14 11.84 -6.99
N ILE A 111 -0.99 12.69 -7.57
CA ILE A 111 -2.14 12.27 -8.40
C ILE A 111 -1.64 11.58 -9.67
N ILE A 112 -0.66 12.18 -10.34
CA ILE A 112 -0.04 11.58 -11.54
C ILE A 112 0.60 10.25 -11.18
N ASN A 113 1.33 10.18 -10.06
CA ASN A 113 1.93 8.95 -9.59
C ASN A 113 0.84 7.88 -9.39
N LYS A 114 -0.22 8.15 -8.61
CA LYS A 114 -1.33 7.20 -8.41
C LYS A 114 -1.94 6.74 -9.75
N ALA A 115 -2.19 7.67 -10.68
CA ALA A 115 -2.75 7.34 -11.99
C ALA A 115 -1.82 6.44 -12.83
N VAL A 116 -0.49 6.68 -12.78
CA VAL A 116 0.50 5.83 -13.44
C VAL A 116 0.53 4.42 -12.84
N TYR A 117 0.46 4.31 -11.50
CA TYR A 117 0.38 3.01 -10.82
C TYR A 117 -0.88 2.24 -11.26
N PHE A 118 -2.03 2.91 -11.30
CA PHE A 118 -3.28 2.32 -11.77
C PHE A 118 -3.21 1.88 -13.24
N LEU A 119 -2.66 2.72 -14.12
CA LEU A 119 -2.54 2.43 -15.54
C LEU A 119 -1.57 1.27 -15.83
N TYR A 120 -0.51 1.13 -15.03
CA TYR A 120 0.36 -0.04 -15.11
C TYR A 120 -0.39 -1.32 -14.74
N GLY A 121 -1.29 -1.26 -13.76
CA GLY A 121 -2.15 -2.38 -13.39
C GLY A 121 -3.05 -2.87 -14.53
N THR A 122 -3.58 -1.95 -15.35
CA THR A 122 -4.55 -2.24 -16.42
C THR A 122 -3.94 -2.53 -17.79
N LYS A 123 -2.62 -2.37 -17.99
CA LYS A 123 -1.94 -2.73 -19.24
C LYS A 123 -1.37 -4.15 -19.19
N ASP A 124 -1.72 -4.97 -20.18
CA ASP A 124 -1.30 -6.38 -20.35
C ASP A 124 0.23 -6.63 -20.42
N CYS A 125 1.05 -5.57 -20.45
CA CYS A 125 2.50 -5.67 -20.59
C CYS A 125 3.22 -6.25 -19.36
N LEU A 126 2.60 -6.27 -18.17
CA LEU A 126 3.22 -6.79 -16.94
C LEU A 126 3.02 -8.31 -16.74
N VAL A 127 2.16 -8.92 -17.56
CA VAL A 127 1.56 -10.24 -17.29
C VAL A 127 2.52 -11.40 -17.58
N GLN A 128 3.58 -11.24 -18.39
CA GLN A 128 4.42 -12.39 -18.79
C GLN A 128 5.54 -12.75 -17.80
N GLU A 129 6.07 -11.79 -17.03
CA GLU A 129 7.26 -12.04 -16.21
C GLU A 129 6.93 -12.87 -14.94
N CYS A 130 5.73 -12.66 -14.39
CA CYS A 130 5.34 -13.20 -13.08
C CYS A 130 4.47 -14.47 -13.15
N LYS A 131 4.16 -14.98 -14.34
CA LYS A 131 3.30 -16.16 -14.51
C LYS A 131 3.80 -17.38 -13.74
N ASP A 132 2.87 -18.26 -13.38
CA ASP A 132 3.16 -19.57 -12.79
C ASP A 132 4.02 -19.46 -11.52
N LEU A 133 3.78 -18.44 -10.67
CA LEU A 133 4.56 -18.27 -9.44
C LEU A 133 4.45 -19.50 -8.55
N ASP A 134 3.28 -20.13 -8.50
CA ASP A 134 2.96 -21.37 -7.79
C ASP A 134 3.88 -22.54 -8.16
N LYS A 135 4.38 -22.58 -9.39
CA LYS A 135 5.31 -23.61 -9.86
C LYS A 135 6.77 -23.27 -9.53
N ARG A 136 7.06 -22.00 -9.28
CA ARG A 136 8.42 -21.46 -9.08
C ARG A 136 8.76 -21.27 -7.60
N ILE A 137 7.77 -21.04 -6.75
CA ILE A 137 7.95 -20.71 -5.33
C ILE A 137 7.29 -21.76 -4.42
N GLU A 138 7.97 -22.10 -3.34
CA GLU A 138 7.34 -22.75 -2.18
C GLU A 138 7.13 -21.72 -1.08
N LEU A 139 5.96 -21.73 -0.46
CA LEU A 139 5.62 -20.92 0.69
C LEU A 139 5.46 -21.81 1.92
N GLU A 140 6.08 -21.40 3.02
CA GLU A 140 5.83 -21.94 4.34
C GLU A 140 5.50 -20.81 5.32
N LEU A 141 4.48 -21.08 6.14
CA LEU A 141 4.00 -20.22 7.23
C LEU A 141 4.21 -20.99 8.53
N ASP A 142 5.05 -20.46 9.43
CA ASP A 142 5.42 -21.10 10.70
C ASP A 142 5.93 -22.55 10.56
N GLY A 143 6.59 -22.85 9.44
CA GLY A 143 7.14 -24.18 9.11
C GLY A 143 6.17 -25.11 8.39
N GLU A 144 4.90 -24.72 8.25
CA GLU A 144 3.88 -25.49 7.53
C GLU A 144 3.78 -25.03 6.08
N ARG A 145 3.78 -25.99 5.16
CA ARG A 145 3.73 -25.70 3.72
C ARG A 145 2.32 -25.28 3.29
N VAL A 146 2.24 -24.15 2.59
CA VAL A 146 0.99 -23.64 2.02
C VAL A 146 0.87 -24.05 0.55
N ALA A 147 -0.27 -24.64 0.20
CA ALA A 147 -0.61 -24.91 -1.19
C ALA A 147 -1.01 -23.60 -1.88
N LEU A 148 -0.32 -23.25 -2.96
CA LEU A 148 -0.58 -22.03 -3.73
C LEU A 148 -1.54 -22.33 -4.88
N PRO A 149 -2.61 -21.54 -5.09
CA PRO A 149 -3.33 -21.52 -6.36
C PRO A 149 -2.44 -20.91 -7.45
N SER A 150 -2.92 -20.79 -8.68
CA SER A 150 -2.18 -20.24 -9.85
C SER A 150 -1.91 -18.73 -9.74
N LEU A 151 -1.23 -18.33 -8.67
CA LEU A 151 -0.87 -16.97 -8.33
C LEU A 151 0.26 -16.49 -9.24
N GLU A 152 0.36 -15.17 -9.35
CA GLU A 152 1.49 -14.48 -9.97
C GLU A 152 2.28 -13.65 -8.96
N GLY A 153 1.70 -13.36 -7.79
CA GLY A 153 2.36 -12.60 -6.72
C GLY A 153 2.00 -13.05 -5.31
N ILE A 154 2.92 -12.79 -4.39
CA ILE A 154 2.73 -12.92 -2.93
C ILE A 154 3.12 -11.60 -2.29
N ILE A 155 2.31 -11.14 -1.34
CA ILE A 155 2.50 -9.93 -0.54
C ILE A 155 2.49 -10.35 0.93
N VAL A 156 3.46 -9.87 1.71
CA VAL A 156 3.64 -10.15 3.13
C VAL A 156 3.62 -8.82 3.88
N CYS A 157 2.54 -8.55 4.62
CA CYS A 157 2.30 -7.27 5.29
C CYS A 157 2.60 -7.34 6.79
N ASN A 158 3.15 -6.25 7.31
CA ASN A 158 3.26 -5.94 8.74
C ASN A 158 2.22 -4.89 9.18
N ILE A 159 1.68 -4.12 8.23
CA ILE A 159 0.74 -3.04 8.50
C ILE A 159 -0.56 -3.25 7.72
N GLY A 160 -1.65 -2.68 8.21
CA GLY A 160 -2.98 -2.87 7.62
C GLY A 160 -3.20 -2.19 6.25
N TYR A 161 -2.24 -1.40 5.77
CA TYR A 161 -2.34 -0.66 4.51
C TYR A 161 -1.27 -1.09 3.50
N TRP A 162 -1.67 -1.17 2.24
CA TRP A 162 -0.83 -1.54 1.11
C TRP A 162 -1.15 -0.66 -0.10
N GLY A 163 -0.14 -0.40 -0.94
CA GLY A 163 -0.34 0.11 -2.30
C GLY A 163 -0.96 1.51 -2.37
N GLY A 164 -0.83 2.33 -1.33
CA GLY A 164 -1.34 3.71 -1.33
C GLY A 164 -2.71 3.90 -0.70
N GLY A 165 -3.02 3.13 0.36
CA GLY A 165 -4.24 3.26 1.14
C GLY A 165 -5.21 2.07 1.06
N CYS A 166 -4.86 0.98 0.38
CA CYS A 166 -5.71 -0.20 0.27
C CYS A 166 -5.54 -1.12 1.49
N ARG A 167 -6.65 -1.55 2.10
CA ARG A 167 -6.67 -2.53 3.20
C ARG A 167 -6.73 -3.95 2.65
N LEU A 168 -5.56 -4.46 2.26
CA LEU A 168 -5.45 -5.71 1.51
C LEU A 168 -6.02 -6.91 2.29
N TRP A 169 -5.73 -7.03 3.59
CA TRP A 169 -6.17 -8.17 4.41
C TRP A 169 -7.67 -8.18 4.70
N ASP A 170 -8.25 -7.01 4.93
CA ASP A 170 -9.68 -6.85 5.24
C ASP A 170 -10.55 -7.23 4.03
N GLY A 171 -10.04 -6.98 2.81
CA GLY A 171 -10.77 -7.20 1.57
C GLY A 171 -12.09 -6.43 1.54
N MET A 172 -13.12 -7.04 0.95
CA MET A 172 -14.50 -6.55 0.89
C MET A 172 -15.33 -6.95 2.13
N GLY A 173 -14.74 -7.63 3.11
CA GLY A 173 -15.41 -7.98 4.37
C GLY A 173 -16.34 -9.20 4.33
N ASP A 174 -16.32 -9.99 3.24
CA ASP A 174 -17.27 -11.10 3.02
C ASP A 174 -17.07 -12.30 3.98
N GLU A 175 -15.86 -12.46 4.53
CA GLU A 175 -15.46 -13.66 5.27
C GLU A 175 -14.65 -13.26 6.52
N PRO A 176 -15.05 -13.71 7.73
CA PRO A 176 -14.39 -13.35 8.98
C PRO A 176 -12.90 -13.74 8.99
N CYS A 177 -12.04 -12.79 9.36
CA CYS A 177 -10.64 -13.05 9.65
C CYS A 177 -10.20 -12.32 10.92
N PRO A 178 -9.11 -12.76 11.56
CA PRO A 178 -8.47 -11.95 12.59
C PRO A 178 -8.08 -10.58 12.02
N PRO A 179 -8.16 -9.51 12.82
CA PRO A 179 -7.79 -8.18 12.38
C PRO A 179 -6.28 -8.08 12.15
N THR A 180 -5.87 -7.16 11.29
CA THR A 180 -4.46 -6.76 11.20
C THR A 180 -4.04 -6.00 12.45
N ARG A 181 -2.82 -6.24 12.91
CA ARG A 181 -2.19 -5.45 13.98
C ARG A 181 -0.72 -5.27 13.66
N LEU A 182 -0.20 -4.08 13.96
CA LEU A 182 1.21 -3.77 13.73
C LEU A 182 2.12 -4.17 14.90
N ASP A 183 1.58 -4.81 15.94
CA ASP A 183 2.24 -5.00 17.24
C ASP A 183 2.04 -6.39 17.88
N ASP A 184 1.49 -7.35 17.14
CA ASP A 184 1.14 -8.69 17.62
C ASP A 184 2.18 -9.77 17.23
N GLY A 185 3.23 -9.39 16.53
CA GLY A 185 4.27 -10.28 16.06
C GLY A 185 3.82 -11.20 14.92
N LEU A 186 2.74 -10.89 14.21
CA LEU A 186 2.25 -11.64 13.06
C LEU A 186 2.47 -10.87 11.75
N LEU A 187 2.54 -11.61 10.66
CA LEU A 187 2.52 -11.10 9.30
C LEU A 187 1.30 -11.64 8.58
N GLU A 188 0.54 -10.77 7.93
CA GLU A 188 -0.48 -11.19 6.98
C GLU A 188 0.20 -11.61 5.67
N VAL A 189 -0.23 -12.74 5.10
CA VAL A 189 0.26 -13.23 3.79
C VAL A 189 -0.89 -13.36 2.79
N MET A 190 -0.76 -12.69 1.65
CA MET A 190 -1.78 -12.59 0.60
C MET A 190 -1.20 -12.98 -0.76
N GLY A 191 -2.04 -13.55 -1.61
CA GLY A 191 -1.75 -13.89 -3.00
C GLY A 191 -2.53 -13.02 -3.99
N VAL A 192 -1.92 -12.72 -5.13
CA VAL A 192 -2.55 -12.01 -6.25
C VAL A 192 -2.35 -12.76 -7.57
N PHE A 193 -3.27 -12.56 -8.52
CA PHE A 193 -3.33 -13.31 -9.79
C PHE A 193 -2.70 -12.54 -10.96
N GLY A 194 -2.22 -11.32 -10.75
CA GLY A 194 -1.65 -10.49 -11.80
C GLY A 194 -1.79 -9.00 -11.47
N SER A 195 -1.22 -8.14 -12.33
CA SER A 195 -1.30 -6.69 -12.18
C SER A 195 -2.74 -6.16 -12.28
N PHE A 196 -3.56 -6.76 -13.15
CA PHE A 196 -4.97 -6.39 -13.29
C PHE A 196 -5.76 -6.73 -12.03
N HIS A 197 -5.48 -7.89 -11.42
CA HIS A 197 -6.08 -8.24 -10.13
C HIS A 197 -5.69 -7.24 -9.03
N CYS A 198 -4.41 -6.83 -8.97
CA CYS A 198 -3.97 -5.78 -8.05
C CYS A 198 -4.75 -4.46 -8.26
N ALA A 199 -4.98 -4.05 -9.51
CA ALA A 199 -5.75 -2.85 -9.81
C ALA A 199 -7.21 -2.98 -9.35
N GLN A 200 -7.86 -4.12 -9.61
CA GLN A 200 -9.22 -4.40 -9.17
C GLN A 200 -9.35 -4.36 -7.63
N ILE A 201 -8.36 -4.90 -6.91
CA ILE A 201 -8.32 -4.84 -5.44
C ILE A 201 -8.24 -3.39 -4.95
N GLN A 202 -7.39 -2.55 -5.56
CA GLN A 202 -7.25 -1.14 -5.17
C GLN A 202 -8.56 -0.35 -5.32
N VAL A 203 -9.39 -0.70 -6.31
CA VAL A 203 -10.71 -0.08 -6.53
C VAL A 203 -11.87 -0.88 -5.94
N LYS A 204 -11.61 -1.82 -5.01
CA LYS A 204 -12.63 -2.59 -4.30
C LYS A 204 -13.55 -3.42 -5.22
N LEU A 205 -13.02 -3.91 -6.34
CA LEU A 205 -13.71 -4.80 -7.29
C LEU A 205 -13.28 -6.26 -7.18
N ALA A 206 -12.29 -6.58 -6.36
CA ALA A 206 -11.81 -7.94 -6.13
C ALA A 206 -11.19 -8.09 -4.74
N ASN A 207 -11.15 -9.32 -4.24
CA ASN A 207 -10.46 -9.70 -3.00
C ASN A 207 -9.14 -10.41 -3.31
N PRO A 208 -8.06 -10.16 -2.55
CA PRO A 208 -6.86 -10.99 -2.65
C PRO A 208 -7.14 -12.40 -2.14
N VAL A 209 -6.23 -13.33 -2.47
CA VAL A 209 -6.24 -14.67 -1.87
C VAL A 209 -5.58 -14.59 -0.50
N ARG A 210 -6.34 -14.73 0.59
CA ARG A 210 -5.76 -14.82 1.94
C ARG A 210 -5.06 -16.18 2.12
N LEU A 211 -3.75 -16.16 2.36
CA LEU A 211 -2.93 -17.35 2.53
C LEU A 211 -2.70 -17.71 4.01
N GLY A 212 -2.74 -16.72 4.90
CA GLY A 212 -2.69 -16.93 6.35
C GLY A 212 -2.01 -15.77 7.09
N GLN A 213 -1.94 -15.91 8.42
CA GLN A 213 -1.09 -15.09 9.30
C GLN A 213 0.02 -15.98 9.87
N ALA A 214 1.22 -15.44 10.07
CA ALA A 214 2.35 -16.22 10.56
C ALA A 214 3.38 -15.38 11.33
N HIS A 215 4.07 -16.00 12.30
CA HIS A 215 5.24 -15.40 12.96
C HIS A 215 6.53 -15.51 12.13
N THR A 216 6.60 -16.47 11.22
CA THR A 216 7.72 -16.69 10.31
C THR A 216 7.21 -17.05 8.93
N VAL A 217 7.66 -16.31 7.92
CA VAL A 217 7.34 -16.58 6.52
C VAL A 217 8.61 -17.04 5.80
N ARG A 218 8.59 -18.22 5.18
CA ARG A 218 9.69 -18.71 4.35
C ARG A 218 9.23 -18.89 2.90
N LEU A 219 9.95 -18.27 1.97
CA LEU A 219 9.74 -18.44 0.54
C LEU A 219 10.97 -19.08 -0.11
N VAL A 220 10.79 -20.12 -0.92
CA VAL A 220 11.88 -20.75 -1.68
C VAL A 220 11.63 -20.57 -3.16
N LEU A 221 12.36 -19.62 -3.77
CA LEU A 221 12.37 -19.43 -5.21
C LEU A 221 13.30 -20.46 -5.86
N LYS A 222 12.72 -21.39 -6.63
CA LYS A 222 13.45 -22.54 -7.20
C LYS A 222 14.21 -22.18 -8.47
N SER A 223 13.61 -21.37 -9.34
CA SER A 223 14.07 -21.09 -10.70
C SER A 223 13.68 -19.68 -11.14
N SER A 224 14.30 -19.22 -12.24
CA SER A 224 14.08 -17.92 -12.85
C SER A 224 14.41 -16.72 -11.96
N LYS A 225 14.45 -15.53 -12.57
CA LYS A 225 14.48 -14.28 -11.81
C LYS A 225 13.04 -13.80 -11.60
N MET A 226 12.75 -13.28 -10.42
CA MET A 226 11.48 -12.64 -10.10
C MET A 226 11.72 -11.24 -9.54
N PRO A 227 10.86 -10.26 -9.86
CA PRO A 227 10.87 -8.96 -9.20
C PRO A 227 10.45 -9.11 -7.74
N MET A 228 11.17 -8.45 -6.85
CA MET A 228 10.90 -8.39 -5.41
C MET A 228 11.09 -6.97 -4.89
N GLN A 229 10.42 -6.63 -3.80
CA GLN A 229 10.63 -5.35 -3.11
C GLN A 229 10.46 -5.51 -1.60
N VAL A 230 11.06 -4.59 -0.85
CA VAL A 230 10.79 -4.36 0.59
C VAL A 230 10.57 -2.88 0.78
N ASP A 231 9.45 -2.49 1.38
CA ASP A 231 9.10 -1.09 1.70
C ASP A 231 9.27 -0.12 0.49
N GLY A 232 9.03 -0.59 -0.73
CA GLY A 232 9.12 0.17 -1.96
C GLY A 232 10.48 0.13 -2.66
N GLU A 233 11.50 -0.54 -2.10
CA GLU A 233 12.84 -0.67 -2.70
C GLU A 233 12.95 -1.98 -3.52
N PRO A 234 12.91 -1.92 -4.86
CA PRO A 234 12.77 -3.10 -5.71
C PRO A 234 14.11 -3.68 -6.18
N TRP A 235 14.12 -4.96 -6.54
CA TRP A 235 15.22 -5.61 -7.24
C TRP A 235 14.77 -6.86 -8.01
N ALA A 236 15.60 -7.33 -8.94
CA ALA A 236 15.41 -8.62 -9.60
C ALA A 236 16.19 -9.73 -8.85
N GLN A 237 15.49 -10.75 -8.38
CA GLN A 237 16.03 -11.82 -7.55
C GLN A 237 16.06 -13.16 -8.29
N GLY A 238 17.23 -13.79 -8.41
CA GLY A 238 17.35 -15.18 -8.88
C GLY A 238 17.04 -16.20 -7.77
N PRO A 239 17.21 -17.51 -8.03
CA PRO A 239 16.88 -18.57 -7.06
C PRO A 239 17.48 -18.33 -5.67
N CYS A 240 16.63 -18.35 -4.65
CA CYS A 240 17.00 -18.03 -3.27
C CYS A 240 16.01 -18.62 -2.26
N THR A 241 16.41 -18.61 -1.00
CA THR A 241 15.52 -18.77 0.14
C THR A 241 15.39 -17.42 0.84
N ILE A 242 14.15 -16.98 1.02
CA ILE A 242 13.79 -15.79 1.78
C ILE A 242 13.20 -16.25 3.09
N THR A 243 13.65 -15.65 4.18
CA THR A 243 13.09 -15.89 5.52
C THR A 243 12.80 -14.56 6.17
N ILE A 244 11.53 -14.34 6.49
CA ILE A 244 11.02 -13.14 7.16
C ILE A 244 10.70 -13.54 8.59
N THR A 245 11.33 -12.86 9.55
CA THR A 245 11.23 -13.15 10.99
C THR A 245 11.17 -11.86 11.76
N HIS A 246 10.53 -11.89 12.94
CA HIS A 246 10.49 -10.74 13.81
C HIS A 246 11.91 -10.29 14.16
N LYS A 247 12.16 -8.99 14.09
CA LYS A 247 13.47 -8.38 14.36
C LYS A 247 13.48 -7.68 15.71
N THR A 248 12.61 -6.68 15.86
CA THR A 248 12.54 -5.77 17.01
C THR A 248 11.23 -5.00 16.95
N GLN A 249 10.78 -4.43 18.07
CA GLN A 249 9.77 -3.38 18.07
C GLN A 249 10.35 -1.96 18.09
N VAL A 250 9.62 -0.97 17.57
CA VAL A 250 9.90 0.47 17.71
C VAL A 250 8.70 1.17 18.37
N LEU A 251 8.96 2.27 19.08
CA LEU A 251 7.92 3.14 19.59
C LEU A 251 7.54 4.19 18.54
N MET A 252 6.30 4.12 18.07
CA MET A 252 5.73 5.04 17.10
C MET A 252 4.73 5.97 17.80
N LEU A 253 4.53 7.17 17.26
CA LEU A 253 3.42 8.04 17.64
C LEU A 253 2.22 7.73 16.76
N TYR A 254 1.08 7.45 17.39
CA TYR A 254 -0.21 7.27 16.78
C TYR A 254 -1.08 8.49 17.06
N HIS A 255 -1.75 9.01 16.04
CA HIS A 255 -2.70 10.09 16.20
C HIS A 255 -4.02 9.69 15.55
N SER A 256 -5.09 9.61 16.32
CA SER A 256 -6.44 9.42 15.77
C SER A 256 -6.90 10.73 15.12
N ALA A 257 -6.44 11.03 13.91
CA ALA A 257 -7.11 12.06 13.12
C ALA A 257 -8.48 11.51 12.72
N GLU A 258 -9.57 12.19 13.11
CA GLU A 258 -10.85 11.98 12.44
C GLU A 258 -10.62 12.24 10.95
N GLN A 259 -10.78 11.20 10.12
CA GLN A 259 -10.73 11.34 8.67
C GLN A 259 -11.94 12.17 8.27
N THR A 260 -11.75 13.46 8.02
CA THR A 260 -12.71 14.21 7.20
C THR A 260 -12.52 13.69 5.77
N ASP A 261 -13.48 12.89 5.31
CA ASP A 261 -13.60 12.50 3.91
C ASP A 261 -13.96 13.75 3.08
N ASP A 262 -13.00 14.66 2.90
CA ASP A 262 -13.17 15.86 2.06
C ASP A 262 -12.93 15.56 0.56
N ASP A 263 -13.25 14.33 0.12
CA ASP A 263 -13.16 13.89 -1.29
C ASP A 263 -14.54 13.83 -2.00
N GLU A 264 -15.63 14.30 -1.37
CA GLU A 264 -16.91 14.52 -2.04
C GLU A 264 -17.19 16.03 -2.22
N ASP A 265 -17.30 16.45 -3.48
CA ASP A 265 -17.88 17.71 -4.00
C ASP A 265 -16.93 18.74 -4.65
N GLU A 266 -16.28 18.37 -5.77
CA GLU A 266 -15.96 19.33 -6.85
C GLU A 266 -16.47 18.86 -8.22
N SER A 267 -17.71 18.39 -8.29
CA SER A 267 -18.39 18.19 -9.59
C SER A 267 -19.86 18.59 -9.58
N SER A 268 -20.15 19.87 -9.29
CA SER A 268 -21.44 20.45 -9.68
C SER A 268 -21.39 21.99 -9.75
N ALA A 269 -20.60 22.53 -10.67
CA ALA A 269 -20.77 23.91 -11.13
C ALA A 269 -20.41 24.04 -12.61
N SER A 270 -21.23 23.44 -13.48
CA SER A 270 -21.36 23.94 -14.85
C SER A 270 -22.65 24.76 -14.91
N GLU A 271 -22.48 26.07 -14.87
CA GLU A 271 -23.51 27.05 -15.19
C GLU A 271 -24.03 26.78 -16.61
N THR A 272 -25.25 26.26 -16.72
CA THR A 272 -26.00 26.34 -17.97
C THR A 272 -26.70 27.69 -18.02
N GLU A 273 -26.08 28.65 -18.71
CA GLU A 273 -26.78 29.82 -19.24
C GLU A 273 -27.87 29.33 -20.22
N SER A 274 -29.13 29.49 -19.83
CA SER A 274 -30.28 29.34 -20.72
C SER A 274 -30.52 30.65 -21.50
N PRO A 275 -30.63 30.63 -22.84
CA PRO A 275 -30.91 31.84 -23.60
C PRO A 275 -32.39 32.23 -23.46
N THR A 276 -32.58 33.51 -23.14
CA THR A 276 -33.82 34.26 -23.12
C THR A 276 -34.62 34.10 -24.43
N HIS A 277 -35.89 33.70 -24.33
CA HIS A 277 -36.88 33.95 -25.37
C HIS A 277 -37.98 34.85 -24.80
N ASP A 278 -37.91 36.11 -25.23
CA ASP A 278 -38.93 37.13 -25.05
C ASP A 278 -40.15 36.82 -25.93
N GLY A 279 -41.36 37.11 -25.42
CA GLY A 279 -42.61 36.67 -26.02
C GLY A 279 -43.90 37.04 -25.27
N SER A 280 -43.95 38.25 -24.69
CA SER A 280 -45.12 39.15 -24.55
C SER A 280 -46.42 38.70 -23.80
N PRO A 281 -47.19 39.66 -23.23
CA PRO A 281 -48.03 39.43 -22.05
C PRO A 281 -49.53 39.21 -22.33
N ARG A 282 -50.23 38.53 -21.41
CA ARG A 282 -51.70 38.46 -21.33
C ARG A 282 -52.28 39.74 -20.70
N PRO A 283 -53.43 40.28 -21.18
CA PRO A 283 -54.17 41.30 -20.46
C PRO A 283 -55.24 40.71 -19.54
N LEU A 284 -55.44 41.38 -18.40
CA LEU A 284 -56.57 41.21 -17.49
C LEU A 284 -57.85 41.86 -18.07
N GLY A 285 -59.00 41.26 -17.77
CA GLY A 285 -60.25 41.44 -18.51
C GLY A 285 -61.15 42.62 -18.15
N SER A 286 -62.30 42.70 -18.84
CA SER A 286 -63.60 43.15 -18.31
C SER A 286 -64.73 42.94 -19.34
N THR A 287 -65.81 42.31 -18.86
CA THR A 287 -67.26 42.49 -19.16
C THR A 287 -67.76 43.16 -20.46
N SER A 288 -68.69 42.48 -21.16
CA SER A 288 -70.13 42.85 -21.27
C SER A 288 -70.78 42.65 -22.66
N ALA A 289 -72.02 42.10 -22.62
CA ALA A 289 -73.18 42.31 -23.50
C ALA A 289 -73.30 41.68 -24.91
N ARG A 290 -74.25 40.73 -25.00
CA ARG A 290 -75.38 40.60 -25.96
C ARG A 290 -75.27 41.32 -27.32
N ALA A 291 -75.36 40.56 -28.41
CA ALA A 291 -76.57 40.32 -29.22
C ALA A 291 -76.24 39.33 -30.34
#